data_AF-A0A954Q6S8-F1
#
_entry.id   AF-A0A954Q6S8-F1
#
_cell.length_a   1.000
_cell.length_b   1.000
_cell.length_c   1.000
_cell.angle_alpha   90.00
_cell.angle_beta   90.00
_cell.angle_gamma   90.00
#
_symmetry.space_group_name_H-M   'P 1'
#
loop_
_entity.id
_entity.type
_entity.pdbx_description
1 polymer ?
#
loop_
_entity_poly.entity_id
_entity_poly.type
_entity_poly.pdbx_seq_one_letter_code
_entity_poly.pdbx_strand_id
1 'polypeptide(L)'
;MTRLWILFTRLTAMWFAEEQEADHQSHAVEGELYCGCCLEACPQYTKVEVQREADETSEQLRQREDEAFDRSFSGAHSMNQAVLMNSHPTGKMTATSRIEAMVAQGGIQNCGKAANCQAVCPKEIPLMTSWGRAGRAATLHTLKTLFGT
;
A
#
# COMPACT_ATOMS: atom_id res chain seq x y z
N MET A 1 -28.67 6.36 -35.55
CA MET A 1 -27.93 5.10 -35.29
C MET A 1 -26.41 5.32 -35.25
N THR A 2 -25.82 6.11 -36.15
CA THR A 2 -24.37 6.36 -36.23
C THR A 2 -23.75 7.03 -35.00
N ARG A 3 -24.43 8.02 -34.40
CA ARG A 3 -23.94 8.72 -33.18
C ARG A 3 -23.83 7.82 -31.95
N LEU A 4 -24.76 6.87 -31.80
CA LEU A 4 -24.76 5.93 -30.67
C LEU A 4 -23.62 4.92 -30.80
N TRP A 5 -23.34 4.47 -32.03
CA TRP A 5 -22.25 3.56 -32.32
C TRP A 5 -20.88 4.23 -32.09
N ILE A 6 -20.69 5.48 -32.53
CA ILE A 6 -19.47 6.26 -32.26
C ILE A 6 -19.24 6.44 -30.76
N LEU A 7 -20.29 6.71 -29.97
CA LEU A 7 -20.18 6.83 -28.52
C LEU A 7 -19.76 5.49 -27.88
N PHE A 8 -20.37 4.40 -28.33
CA PHE A 8 -20.07 3.06 -27.83
C PHE A 8 -18.62 2.65 -28.13
N THR A 9 -18.12 2.90 -29.34
CA THR A 9 -16.73 2.64 -29.72
C THR A 9 -15.74 3.50 -28.93
N ARG A 10 -16.07 4.77 -28.66
CA ARG A 10 -15.23 5.64 -27.83
C ARG A 10 -15.18 5.19 -26.38
N LEU A 11 -16.31 4.75 -25.81
CA LEU A 11 -16.37 4.25 -24.44
C LEU A 11 -15.60 2.93 -24.28
N THR A 12 -15.71 2.02 -25.26
CA THR A 12 -14.92 0.78 -25.26
C THR A 12 -13.43 1.06 -25.44
N ALA A 13 -13.04 1.94 -26.36
CA ALA A 13 -11.64 2.34 -26.53
C ALA A 13 -11.06 3.00 -25.27
N MET A 14 -11.85 3.84 -24.59
CA MET A 14 -11.44 4.47 -23.33
C MET A 14 -11.30 3.44 -22.21
N TRP A 15 -12.23 2.48 -22.11
CA TRP A 15 -12.17 1.38 -21.14
C TRP A 15 -10.95 0.48 -21.38
N PHE A 16 -10.66 0.12 -22.63
CA PHE A 16 -9.45 -0.64 -22.98
C PHE A 16 -8.18 0.15 -22.69
N ALA A 17 -8.15 1.47 -22.93
CA ALA A 17 -7.01 2.30 -22.56
C ALA A 17 -6.80 2.36 -21.04
N GLU A 18 -7.89 2.42 -20.26
CA GLU A 18 -7.86 2.39 -18.79
C GLU A 18 -7.36 1.04 -18.26
N GLU A 19 -7.76 -0.07 -18.89
CA GLU A 19 -7.24 -1.41 -18.58
C GLU A 19 -5.76 -1.57 -18.93
N GLN A 20 -5.32 -1.09 -20.10
CA GLN A 20 -3.91 -1.17 -20.50
C GLN A 20 -3.00 -0.35 -19.58
N GLU A 21 -3.44 0.83 -19.13
CA GLU A 21 -2.69 1.65 -18.16
C GLU A 21 -2.60 0.97 -16.78
N ALA A 22 -3.68 0.34 -16.32
CA ALA A 22 -3.69 -0.40 -15.07
C ALA A 22 -2.75 -1.63 -15.10
N ASP A 23 -2.68 -2.31 -16.23
CA ASP A 23 -1.81 -3.46 -16.47
C ASP A 23 -0.32 -3.05 -16.51
N HIS A 24 0.01 -2.00 -17.28
CA HIS A 24 1.38 -1.46 -17.36
C HIS A 24 1.93 -1.02 -16.01
N GLN A 25 1.09 -0.39 -15.18
CA GLN A 25 1.48 0.00 -13.83
C GLN A 25 1.66 -1.18 -12.89
N SER A 26 0.98 -2.30 -13.12
CA SER A 26 1.14 -3.51 -12.30
C SER A 26 2.52 -4.13 -12.58
N HIS A 27 2.91 -4.26 -13.85
CA HIS A 27 4.21 -4.78 -14.25
C HIS A 27 5.41 -3.94 -13.76
N ALA A 28 5.24 -2.61 -13.67
CA ALA A 28 6.28 -1.73 -13.13
C ALA A 28 6.58 -1.99 -11.64
N VAL A 29 5.62 -2.54 -10.90
CA VAL A 29 5.73 -2.80 -9.45
C VAL A 29 6.11 -4.26 -9.16
N GLU A 30 6.13 -5.14 -10.15
CA GLU A 30 6.47 -6.57 -10.00
C GLU A 30 7.98 -6.87 -9.92
N GLY A 31 8.84 -5.91 -10.27
CA GLY A 31 10.30 -6.07 -10.19
C GLY A 31 10.81 -6.11 -8.74
N GLU A 32 11.89 -6.86 -8.46
CA GLU A 32 12.47 -7.08 -7.11
C GLU A 32 12.33 -5.87 -6.15
N LEU A 33 11.40 -6.00 -5.20
CA LEU A 33 10.88 -4.89 -4.40
C LEU A 33 11.69 -4.61 -3.12
N TYR A 34 12.70 -5.42 -2.80
CA TYR A 34 13.26 -5.52 -1.44
C TYR A 34 14.64 -4.87 -1.28
N CYS A 35 14.87 -3.69 -1.86
CA CYS A 35 16.13 -2.95 -1.68
C CYS A 35 16.21 -2.11 -0.40
N GLY A 36 15.07 -1.82 0.24
CA GLY A 36 15.02 -1.03 1.49
C GLY A 36 15.27 0.48 1.35
N CYS A 37 15.69 1.00 0.18
CA CYS A 37 16.04 2.41 0.00
C CYS A 37 14.92 3.39 0.44
N CYS A 38 13.65 3.01 0.21
CA CYS A 38 12.51 3.83 0.60
C CYS A 38 12.26 3.91 2.12
N LEU A 39 12.74 2.95 2.89
CA LEU A 39 12.65 2.93 4.35
C LEU A 39 13.78 3.78 4.95
N GLU A 40 15.01 3.59 4.48
CA GLU A 40 16.18 4.35 4.94
C GLU A 40 16.06 5.86 4.68
N ALA A 41 15.48 6.26 3.55
CA ALA A 41 15.30 7.67 3.23
C ALA A 41 14.08 8.32 3.93
N CYS A 42 13.21 7.54 4.56
CA CYS A 42 11.96 8.04 5.13
C CYS A 42 12.18 8.60 6.54
N PRO A 43 11.94 9.90 6.78
CA PRO A 43 12.15 10.49 8.10
C PRO A 43 11.11 10.06 9.15
N GLN A 44 9.99 9.44 8.73
CA GLN A 44 8.98 8.88 9.63
C GLN A 44 9.21 7.40 9.94
N TYR A 45 10.07 6.72 9.16
CA TYR A 45 10.38 5.33 9.43
C TYR A 45 11.46 5.25 10.51
N THR A 46 11.28 4.33 11.45
CA THR A 46 12.28 4.04 12.48
C THR A 46 12.42 2.53 12.56
N LYS A 47 13.68 2.05 12.57
CA LYS A 47 13.96 0.64 12.71
C LYS A 47 13.54 0.18 14.11
N VAL A 48 12.68 -0.83 14.15
CA VAL A 48 12.23 -1.44 15.41
C VAL A 48 13.23 -2.52 15.80
N GLU A 49 13.84 -2.36 16.97
CA GLU A 49 14.75 -3.35 17.57
C GLU A 49 14.31 -3.59 19.01
N VAL A 50 13.73 -4.76 19.28
CA VAL A 50 13.35 -5.19 20.64
C VAL A 50 14.49 -6.01 21.21
N GLN A 51 15.03 -5.60 22.35
CA GLN A 51 16.10 -6.32 23.04
C GLN A 51 15.50 -7.37 23.97
N ARG A 52 16.15 -8.53 24.02
CA ARG A 52 15.73 -9.65 24.87
C ARG A 52 16.08 -9.37 26.33
N GLU A 53 15.10 -9.51 27.22
CA GLU A 53 15.30 -9.44 28.66
C GLU A 53 15.87 -10.75 29.22
N ALA A 54 16.53 -10.65 30.37
CA ALA A 54 17.24 -11.79 30.97
C ALA A 54 16.30 -12.92 31.44
N ASP A 55 15.09 -12.58 31.88
CA ASP A 55 14.13 -13.48 32.51
C ASP A 55 12.88 -13.78 31.65
N GLU A 56 12.83 -13.30 30.41
CA GLU A 56 11.68 -13.55 29.53
C GLU A 56 11.82 -14.84 28.70
N THR A 57 10.69 -15.49 28.44
CA THR A 57 10.58 -16.64 27.51
C THR A 57 10.65 -16.18 26.06
N SER A 58 10.89 -17.10 25.12
CA SER A 58 10.84 -16.79 23.68
C SER A 58 9.47 -16.30 23.22
N GLU A 59 8.40 -16.78 23.86
CA GLU A 59 7.04 -16.36 23.53
C GLU A 59 6.76 -14.92 23.98
N GLN A 60 7.25 -14.54 25.18
CA GLN A 60 7.14 -13.16 25.67
C GLN A 60 7.91 -12.17 24.80
N LEU A 61 9.11 -12.55 24.34
CA LEU A 61 9.87 -11.74 23.39
C LEU A 61 9.09 -11.54 22.09
N ARG A 62 8.56 -12.63 21.50
CA ARG A 62 7.79 -12.58 20.25
C ARG A 62 6.57 -11.68 20.37
N GLN A 63 5.86 -11.75 21.49
CA GLN A 63 4.73 -10.87 21.75
C GLN A 63 5.15 -9.39 21.79
N ARG A 64 6.26 -9.06 22.45
CA ARG A 64 6.77 -7.68 22.50
C ARG A 64 7.24 -7.19 21.13
N GLU A 65 7.87 -8.06 20.35
CA GLU A 65 8.24 -7.79 18.95
C GLU A 65 7.00 -7.47 18.12
N ASP A 66 6.00 -8.35 18.13
CA ASP A 66 4.74 -8.18 17.39
C ASP A 66 4.06 -6.85 17.78
N GLU A 67 3.93 -6.56 19.08
CA GLU A 67 3.37 -5.32 19.60
C GLU A 67 4.17 -4.07 19.17
N ALA A 68 5.50 -4.18 19.09
CA ALA A 68 6.35 -3.07 18.65
C ALA A 68 6.20 -2.83 17.15
N PHE A 69 6.13 -3.88 16.33
CA PHE A 69 5.90 -3.78 14.89
C PHE A 69 4.52 -3.22 14.56
N ASP A 70 3.47 -3.67 15.25
CA ASP A 70 2.08 -3.23 15.00
C ASP A 70 1.86 -1.73 15.20
N ARG A 71 2.59 -1.12 16.14
CA ARG A 71 2.50 0.32 16.43
C ARG A 71 3.42 1.17 15.56
N SER A 72 4.44 0.56 14.95
CA SER A 72 5.47 1.27 14.22
C SER A 72 5.07 1.49 12.76
N PHE A 73 5.56 2.59 12.18
CA PHE A 73 5.22 2.89 10.79
C PHE A 73 5.72 1.81 9.85
N SER A 74 4.80 1.15 9.13
CA SER A 74 5.09 0.05 8.23
C SER A 74 5.83 0.46 6.94
N GLY A 75 5.87 1.76 6.63
CA GLY A 75 6.69 2.33 5.56
C GLY A 75 6.13 2.22 4.13
N ALA A 76 6.82 2.84 3.18
CA ALA A 76 6.34 2.93 1.79
C ALA A 76 6.34 1.58 1.04
N HIS A 77 7.28 0.68 1.38
CA HIS A 77 7.40 -0.62 0.74
C HIS A 77 6.16 -1.51 0.97
N SER A 78 5.79 -1.73 2.23
CA SER A 78 4.66 -2.57 2.62
C SER A 78 3.33 -2.05 2.08
N MET A 79 3.15 -0.73 2.09
CA MET A 79 1.96 -0.04 1.58
C MET A 79 1.83 -0.18 0.06
N ASN A 80 2.94 -0.02 -0.67
CA ASN A 80 2.96 -0.25 -2.11
C ASN A 80 2.67 -1.71 -2.47
N GLN A 81 3.18 -2.66 -1.69
CA GLN A 81 2.86 -4.08 -1.85
C GLN A 81 1.38 -4.37 -1.63
N ALA A 82 0.77 -3.76 -0.61
CA ALA A 82 -0.66 -3.91 -0.36
C ALA A 82 -1.51 -3.34 -1.51
N VAL A 83 -1.12 -2.19 -2.07
CA VAL A 83 -1.78 -1.59 -3.24
C VAL A 83 -1.66 -2.48 -4.48
N LEU A 84 -0.46 -2.99 -4.78
CA LEU A 84 -0.25 -3.90 -5.89
C LEU A 84 -1.14 -5.15 -5.75
N MET A 85 -1.11 -5.78 -4.58
CA MET A 85 -1.91 -6.97 -4.31
C MET A 85 -3.41 -6.69 -4.41
N ASN A 86 -3.88 -5.53 -3.95
CA ASN A 86 -5.29 -5.15 -4.05
C ASN A 86 -5.73 -4.84 -5.49
N SER A 87 -4.81 -4.50 -6.39
CA SER A 87 -5.10 -4.34 -7.82
C SER A 87 -5.27 -5.69 -8.52
N HIS A 88 -4.57 -6.74 -8.08
CA HIS A 88 -4.61 -8.06 -8.68
C HIS A 88 -5.98 -8.75 -8.48
N PRO A 89 -6.56 -9.41 -9.51
CA PRO A 89 -7.88 -10.05 -9.41
C PRO A 89 -8.05 -11.00 -8.22
N THR A 90 -7.06 -11.82 -7.92
CA THR A 90 -7.12 -12.74 -6.77
C THR A 90 -6.91 -12.02 -5.43
N GLY A 91 -6.14 -10.93 -5.42
CA GLY A 91 -5.86 -10.17 -4.21
C GLY A 91 -7.05 -9.30 -3.77
N LYS A 92 -7.93 -8.90 -4.70
CA LYS A 92 -9.20 -8.21 -4.40
C LYS A 92 -10.07 -8.96 -3.40
N MET A 93 -10.09 -10.29 -3.44
CA MET A 93 -10.88 -11.13 -2.53
C MET A 93 -10.47 -10.99 -1.07
N THR A 94 -9.26 -10.53 -0.80
CA THR A 94 -8.68 -10.33 0.54
C THR A 94 -8.28 -8.87 0.78
N ALA A 95 -8.75 -7.94 -0.05
CA ALA A 95 -8.34 -6.55 0.03
C ALA A 95 -8.79 -5.87 1.33
N THR A 96 -9.97 -6.23 1.85
CA THR A 96 -10.52 -5.66 3.08
C THR A 96 -9.57 -5.85 4.27
N SER A 97 -9.05 -7.06 4.49
CA SER A 97 -8.13 -7.31 5.63
C SER A 97 -6.81 -6.55 5.48
N ARG A 98 -6.31 -6.37 4.25
CA ARG A 98 -5.14 -5.50 4.00
C ARG A 98 -5.45 -4.03 4.26
N ILE A 99 -6.65 -3.57 3.91
CA ILE A 99 -7.06 -2.18 4.17
C ILE A 99 -7.24 -1.95 5.67
N GLU A 100 -7.80 -2.90 6.41
CA GLU A 100 -7.89 -2.87 7.87
C GLU A 100 -6.49 -2.75 8.51
N ALA A 101 -5.54 -3.59 8.06
CA ALA A 101 -4.15 -3.48 8.49
C ALA A 101 -3.51 -2.14 8.09
N MET A 102 -3.84 -1.60 6.90
CA MET A 102 -3.34 -0.29 6.45
C MET A 102 -3.84 0.87 7.32
N VAL A 103 -5.00 0.78 7.96
CA VAL A 103 -5.54 1.85 8.83
C VAL A 103 -5.29 1.61 10.32
N ALA A 104 -4.69 0.47 10.70
CA ALA A 104 -4.26 0.17 12.06
C ALA A 104 -3.11 1.10 12.52
N GLN A 105 -2.75 1.08 13.81
CA GLN A 105 -1.87 2.08 14.46
C GLN A 105 -0.54 2.39 13.73
N GLY A 106 0.15 1.40 13.18
CA GLY A 106 1.38 1.54 12.37
C GLY A 106 1.16 1.87 10.88
N GLY A 107 -0.07 2.24 10.52
CA GLY A 107 -0.57 2.35 9.16
C GLY A 107 -0.37 3.70 8.46
N ILE A 108 -1.24 3.95 7.48
CA ILE A 108 -1.21 5.05 6.50
C ILE A 108 -1.11 6.44 7.12
N GLN A 109 -1.75 6.63 8.27
CA GLN A 109 -1.79 7.90 8.99
C GLN A 109 -0.41 8.37 9.48
N ASN A 110 0.59 7.49 9.56
CA ASN A 110 1.94 7.85 9.98
C ASN A 110 2.80 8.39 8.83
N CYS A 111 2.32 8.39 7.60
CA CYS A 111 3.04 8.96 6.47
C CYS A 111 3.01 10.49 6.52
N GLY A 112 4.17 11.12 6.76
CA GLY A 112 4.33 12.58 6.77
C GLY A 112 4.44 13.22 5.37
N LYS A 113 4.28 12.45 4.30
CA LYS A 113 4.35 12.91 2.89
C LYS A 113 5.65 13.64 2.49
N ALA A 114 6.78 13.27 3.10
CA ALA A 114 8.09 13.82 2.74
C ALA A 114 8.53 13.50 1.30
N ALA A 115 7.92 12.49 0.66
CA ALA A 115 8.20 12.03 -0.70
C ALA A 115 9.64 11.55 -0.98
N ASN A 116 10.51 11.47 0.02
CA ASN A 116 11.86 10.91 -0.11
C ASN A 116 11.85 9.49 -0.70
N CYS A 117 10.88 8.66 -0.33
CA CYS A 117 10.72 7.31 -0.86
C CYS A 117 10.59 7.28 -2.39
N GLN A 118 9.88 8.24 -2.98
CA GLN A 118 9.76 8.40 -4.44
C GLN A 118 11.08 8.84 -5.07
N ALA A 119 11.77 9.79 -4.43
CA ALA A 119 13.00 10.36 -4.96
C ALA A 119 14.18 9.36 -4.99
N VAL A 120 14.22 8.42 -4.04
CA VAL A 120 15.33 7.47 -3.91
C VAL A 120 15.06 6.10 -4.53
N CYS A 121 13.85 5.84 -5.04
CA CYS A 121 13.52 4.51 -5.55
C CYS A 121 14.34 4.20 -6.80
N PRO A 122 15.26 3.21 -6.77
CA PRO A 122 16.12 2.90 -7.91
C PRO A 122 15.37 2.20 -9.06
N LYS A 123 14.10 1.84 -8.82
CA LYS A 123 13.20 1.20 -9.78
C LYS A 123 12.14 2.14 -10.33
N GLU A 124 12.19 3.42 -9.93
CA GLU A 124 11.25 4.45 -10.39
C GLU A 124 9.77 4.08 -10.15
N ILE A 125 9.50 3.27 -9.12
CA ILE A 125 8.15 2.90 -8.73
C ILE A 125 7.39 4.18 -8.36
N PRO A 126 6.15 4.38 -8.83
CA PRO A 126 5.34 5.55 -8.52
C PRO A 126 4.75 5.46 -7.10
N LEU A 127 5.60 5.39 -6.08
CA LEU A 127 5.24 5.21 -4.67
C LEU A 127 4.26 6.27 -4.17
N MET A 128 4.38 7.53 -4.60
CA MET A 128 3.43 8.57 -4.19
C MET A 128 2.04 8.37 -4.82
N THR A 129 1.98 7.86 -6.04
CA THR A 129 0.71 7.48 -6.70
C THR A 129 0.08 6.29 -5.98
N SER A 130 0.87 5.27 -5.64
CA SER A 130 0.42 4.14 -4.82
C SER A 130 -0.09 4.59 -3.45
N TRP A 131 0.59 5.53 -2.79
CA TRP A 131 0.11 6.13 -1.53
C TRP A 131 -1.21 6.87 -1.70
N GLY A 132 -1.41 7.56 -2.83
CA GLY A 132 -2.71 8.17 -3.16
C GLY A 132 -3.84 7.13 -3.27
N ARG A 133 -3.57 5.99 -3.89
CA ARG A 133 -4.51 4.85 -3.97
C ARG A 133 -4.81 4.26 -2.61
N ALA A 134 -3.78 4.03 -1.80
CA ALA A 134 -3.91 3.56 -0.43
C ALA A 134 -4.77 4.53 0.41
N GLY A 135 -4.51 5.84 0.31
CA GLY A 135 -5.26 6.87 1.01
C GLY A 135 -6.73 6.91 0.64
N ARG A 136 -7.04 6.76 -0.65
CA ARG A 136 -8.44 6.65 -1.12
C ARG A 136 -9.10 5.39 -0.57
N ALA A 137 -8.43 4.24 -0.63
CA ALA A 137 -8.97 2.98 -0.11
C ALA A 137 -9.24 3.04 1.40
N ALA A 138 -8.28 3.58 2.17
CA ALA A 138 -8.41 3.83 3.60
C ALA A 138 -9.59 4.75 3.92
N THR A 139 -9.71 5.88 3.21
CA THR A 139 -10.81 6.84 3.40
C THR A 139 -12.16 6.19 3.15
N LEU A 140 -12.30 5.47 2.04
CA LEU A 140 -13.55 4.77 1.72
C LEU A 140 -13.89 3.71 2.76
N HIS A 141 -12.90 2.95 3.23
CA HIS A 141 -13.09 1.97 4.28
C HIS A 141 -13.52 2.62 5.60
N THR A 142 -12.86 3.68 6.05
CA THR A 142 -13.24 4.40 7.27
C THR A 142 -14.66 4.96 7.16
N LEU A 143 -15.03 5.57 6.04
CA LEU A 143 -16.41 6.04 5.81
C LEU A 143 -17.41 4.88 5.88
N LYS A 144 -17.12 3.76 5.22
CA LYS A 144 -17.96 2.57 5.23
C LYS A 144 -18.18 2.05 6.66
N THR A 145 -17.10 1.94 7.44
CA THR A 145 -17.13 1.50 8.83
C THR A 145 -17.89 2.46 9.74
N LEU A 146 -17.71 3.78 9.57
CA LEU A 146 -18.41 4.80 10.37
C LEU A 146 -19.91 4.87 10.08
N PHE A 147 -20.32 4.70 8.82
CA PHE A 147 -21.71 4.80 8.40
C PHE A 147 -22.42 3.46 8.28
N GLY A 148 -21.79 2.35 8.68
CA GLY A 148 -22.39 1.01 8.71
C GLY A 148 -22.93 0.53 7.36
N THR A 149 -22.32 0.99 6.25
CA THR A 149 -22.67 0.56 4.88
C THR A 149 -21.78 -0.58 4.38
#